data_AF-R6WB18-F1
#
_entry.id   AF-R6WB18-F1
#
_cell.length_a   1.000
_cell.length_b   1.000
_cell.length_c   1.000
_cell.angle_alpha   90.00
_cell.angle_beta   90.00
_cell.angle_gamma   90.00
#
_symmetry.space_group_name_H-M   'P 1'
#
loop_
_entity.id
_entity.type
_entity.pdbx_description
1 polymer ?
#
loop_
_entity_poly.entity_id
_entity_poly.type
_entity_poly.pdbx_seq_one_letter_code
_entity_poly.pdbx_strand_id
1 'polypeptide(L)'
;MGNEKSNAAALLPIGVFLVIFLGSGVITGDFYAMPAIVAFLIALFVAFCQNRGLSFDEKISIISKGVGNENIITMSLIFLCAGAFSGAVTAAGGVESTVNLGLSILPAKVAVVGLFIIGCFISVSMGTSMGTIAALAPIAVGISEKTGFSLAVCIGAVVCGAMFGDNLSMISDTTIAAVKTQGCEMKDKFRENFFIVLPAAIVTIVLFFFITRNGNFKLAEELTYNIWRVVPYVLVLVGALIGINVFLVLISGTVISLIVGVATGSLAVGDMFAAVGEGVTGMYDITVISIVVACIVSLVKEFGGIQFILNLIKKSIKGQKGGEIGIAGLSLLVDMCTANNTVAIVMAGPIAKEISEEFDISSRRSASLLDIFTSVGQGMIPYGAQLLSAASLTGLTPFAIMPYLFYPILMAVSAVLFILFRKAN
;
A
#
# COMPACT_ATOMS: atom_id res chain seq x y z
N MET A 1 -20.23 2.96 28.94
CA MET A 1 -19.03 3.30 28.16
C MET A 1 -18.97 4.81 28.06
N GLY A 2 -17.81 5.40 28.40
CA GLY A 2 -17.68 6.86 28.53
C GLY A 2 -18.01 7.58 27.23
N ASN A 3 -18.60 8.77 27.33
CA ASN A 3 -18.81 9.69 26.20
C ASN A 3 -17.44 10.00 25.56
N GLU A 4 -17.01 9.21 24.58
CA GLU A 4 -15.86 9.54 23.78
C GLU A 4 -16.14 10.84 23.02
N LYS A 5 -15.22 11.81 23.12
CA LYS A 5 -15.37 13.12 22.51
C LYS A 5 -15.46 12.97 20.99
N SER A 6 -16.59 13.34 20.41
CA SER A 6 -16.84 13.32 18.97
C SER A 6 -16.70 14.72 18.40
N ASN A 7 -15.78 14.93 17.46
CA ASN A 7 -15.54 16.25 16.90
C ASN A 7 -15.18 16.22 15.40
N ALA A 8 -16.04 16.80 14.57
CA ALA A 8 -15.82 16.92 13.12
C ALA A 8 -14.58 17.76 12.77
N ALA A 9 -14.31 18.82 13.56
CA ALA A 9 -13.20 19.72 13.29
C ALA A 9 -11.86 18.98 13.33
N ALA A 10 -11.74 17.89 14.08
CA ALA A 10 -10.52 17.11 14.17
C ALA A 10 -10.03 16.55 12.83
N LEU A 11 -10.88 16.45 11.81
CA LEU A 11 -10.51 15.98 10.46
C LEU A 11 -9.93 17.08 9.56
N LEU A 12 -9.94 18.34 10.00
CA LEU A 12 -9.48 19.49 9.21
C LEU A 12 -8.04 19.34 8.68
N PRO A 13 -7.05 18.81 9.42
CA PRO A 13 -5.69 18.64 8.90
C PRO A 13 -5.63 17.84 7.60
N ILE A 14 -6.40 16.74 7.53
CA ILE A 14 -6.47 15.86 6.36
C ILE A 14 -7.13 16.62 5.20
N GLY A 15 -8.22 17.36 5.48
CA GLY A 15 -8.87 18.23 4.50
C GLY A 15 -7.93 19.31 3.94
N VAL A 16 -7.13 19.94 4.79
CA VAL A 16 -6.14 20.95 4.39
C VAL A 16 -5.06 20.34 3.50
N PHE A 17 -4.53 19.17 3.86
CA PHE A 17 -3.60 18.45 3.00
C PHE A 17 -4.19 18.20 1.62
N LEU A 18 -5.40 17.64 1.55
CA LEU A 18 -6.07 17.34 0.28
C LEU A 18 -6.28 18.61 -0.54
N VAL A 19 -6.79 19.68 0.04
CA VAL A 19 -7.06 20.94 -0.67
C VAL A 19 -5.77 21.58 -1.18
N ILE A 20 -4.72 21.64 -0.37
CA ILE A 20 -3.45 22.26 -0.78
C ILE A 20 -2.76 21.42 -1.85
N PHE A 21 -2.64 20.12 -1.63
CA PHE A 21 -1.91 19.25 -2.54
C PHE A 21 -2.67 19.09 -3.87
N LEU A 22 -3.96 18.72 -3.82
CA LEU A 22 -4.78 18.57 -5.03
C LEU A 22 -5.04 19.90 -5.71
N GLY A 23 -5.42 20.92 -4.94
CA GLY A 23 -5.72 22.24 -5.46
C GLY A 23 -4.51 22.85 -6.16
N SER A 24 -3.31 22.70 -5.58
CA SER A 24 -2.09 23.13 -6.26
C SER A 24 -1.90 22.38 -7.58
N GLY A 25 -1.95 21.05 -7.59
CA GLY A 25 -1.73 20.26 -8.81
C GLY A 25 -2.75 20.56 -9.91
N VAL A 26 -4.01 20.82 -9.56
CA VAL A 26 -5.06 21.22 -10.52
C VAL A 26 -4.82 22.64 -11.06
N ILE A 27 -4.39 23.58 -10.21
CA ILE A 27 -4.13 24.98 -10.62
C ILE A 27 -2.88 25.08 -11.49
N THR A 28 -1.81 24.36 -11.13
CA THR A 28 -0.53 24.39 -11.84
C THR A 28 -0.53 23.49 -13.07
N GLY A 29 -1.45 22.52 -13.15
CA GLY A 29 -1.41 21.43 -14.12
C GLY A 29 -0.26 20.44 -13.85
N ASP A 30 0.43 20.58 -12.73
CA ASP A 30 1.61 19.80 -12.37
C ASP A 30 1.57 19.42 -10.87
N PHE A 31 1.26 18.16 -10.59
CA PHE A 31 1.24 17.61 -9.23
C PHE A 31 2.65 17.46 -8.62
N TYR A 32 3.72 17.62 -9.39
CA TYR A 32 5.09 17.65 -8.86
C TYR A 32 5.48 19.05 -8.34
N ALA A 33 4.78 20.10 -8.75
CA ALA A 33 5.06 21.48 -8.32
C ALA A 33 4.84 21.71 -6.81
N MET A 34 4.01 20.89 -6.16
CA MET A 34 3.79 20.90 -4.72
C MET A 34 4.40 19.63 -4.08
N PRO A 35 5.56 19.72 -3.42
CA PRO A 35 6.11 18.58 -2.70
C PRO A 35 5.16 18.11 -1.60
N ALA A 36 4.86 16.81 -1.57
CA ALA A 36 3.89 16.24 -0.63
C ALA A 36 4.24 16.54 0.83
N ILE A 37 5.53 16.47 1.18
CA ILE A 37 6.01 16.77 2.54
C ILE A 37 5.64 18.18 3.00
N VAL A 38 5.66 19.18 2.11
CA VAL A 38 5.29 20.56 2.45
C VAL A 38 3.80 20.65 2.80
N ALA A 39 2.94 20.03 2.00
CA ALA A 39 1.51 19.96 2.28
C ALA A 39 1.22 19.24 3.61
N PHE A 40 1.94 18.16 3.93
CA PHE A 40 1.82 17.47 5.21
C PHE A 40 2.30 18.29 6.40
N LEU A 41 3.39 19.06 6.26
CA LEU A 41 3.86 19.93 7.33
C LEU A 41 2.84 21.05 7.63
N ILE A 42 2.18 21.60 6.60
CA ILE A 42 1.08 22.55 6.78
C ILE A 42 -0.11 21.89 7.47
N ALA A 43 -0.48 20.67 7.07
CA ALA A 43 -1.53 19.91 7.72
C ALA A 43 -1.20 19.60 9.19
N LEU A 44 0.05 19.22 9.50
CA LEU A 44 0.53 19.00 10.87
C LEU A 44 0.45 20.29 11.68
N PHE A 45 0.84 21.44 11.11
CA PHE A 45 0.69 22.73 11.78
C PHE A 45 -0.77 23.01 12.14
N VAL A 46 -1.71 22.76 11.22
CA VAL A 46 -3.15 22.88 11.50
C VAL A 46 -3.57 21.93 12.64
N ALA A 47 -3.08 20.69 12.65
CA ALA A 47 -3.35 19.74 13.73
C ALA A 47 -2.84 20.24 15.09
N PHE A 48 -1.67 20.88 15.14
CA PHE A 48 -1.13 21.50 16.35
C PHE A 48 -1.93 22.72 16.81
N CYS A 49 -2.49 23.51 15.89
CA CYS A 49 -3.36 24.65 16.21
C CYS A 49 -4.74 24.22 16.75
N GLN A 50 -5.15 22.98 16.47
CA GLN A 50 -6.37 22.38 16.98
C GLN A 50 -6.22 21.88 18.40
N ASN A 51 -7.35 21.52 19.03
CA ASN A 51 -7.40 21.06 20.42
C ASN A 51 -6.65 22.00 21.39
N ARG A 52 -7.11 23.25 21.51
CA ARG A 52 -6.50 24.28 22.39
C ARG A 52 -6.54 23.95 23.88
N GLY A 53 -7.26 22.89 24.27
CA GLY A 53 -7.27 22.38 25.64
C GLY A 53 -6.03 21.57 26.02
N LEU A 54 -5.22 21.16 25.04
CA LEU A 54 -3.92 20.52 25.28
C LEU A 54 -2.78 21.51 25.08
N SER A 55 -1.82 21.48 26.00
CA SER A 55 -0.53 22.15 25.87
C SER A 55 0.29 21.59 24.70
N PHE A 56 1.31 22.33 24.29
CA PHE A 56 2.23 21.87 23.25
C PHE A 56 2.95 20.57 23.66
N ASP A 57 3.41 20.48 24.91
CA ASP A 57 4.14 19.32 25.43
C ASP A 57 3.27 18.06 25.46
N GLU A 58 1.99 18.18 25.82
CA GLU A 58 1.04 17.07 25.74
C GLU A 58 0.87 16.58 24.31
N LYS A 59 0.75 17.50 23.34
CA LYS A 59 0.66 17.14 21.92
C LYS A 59 1.93 16.44 21.43
N ILE A 60 3.10 16.91 21.85
CA ILE A 60 4.38 16.24 21.57
C ILE A 60 4.41 14.82 22.14
N SER A 61 3.93 14.62 23.37
CA SER A 61 3.84 13.29 23.98
C SER A 61 2.90 12.36 23.20
N ILE A 62 1.75 12.87 22.77
CA ILE A 62 0.77 12.11 21.97
C ILE A 62 1.37 11.66 20.64
N ILE A 63 1.96 12.58 19.87
CA ILE A 63 2.54 12.21 18.57
C ILE A 63 3.74 11.28 18.73
N SER A 64 4.54 11.44 19.77
CA SER A 64 5.71 10.58 20.03
C SER A 64 5.27 9.13 20.27
N LYS A 65 4.20 8.92 21.04
CA LYS A 65 3.59 7.59 21.24
C LYS A 65 3.01 7.03 19.94
N GLY A 66 2.40 7.90 19.12
CA GLY A 66 1.83 7.53 17.83
C GLY A 66 2.87 7.07 16.81
N VAL A 67 3.97 7.81 16.69
CA VAL A 67 5.11 7.45 15.82
C VAL A 67 5.78 6.17 16.28
N GLY A 68 5.80 5.90 17.59
CA GLY A 68 6.29 4.65 18.17
C GLY A 68 5.44 3.40 17.88
N ASN A 69 4.39 3.52 17.05
CA ASN A 69 3.60 2.37 16.61
C ASN A 69 4.45 1.42 15.75
N GLU A 70 4.37 0.12 16.05
CA GLU A 70 5.12 -0.94 15.37
C GLU A 70 5.01 -0.91 13.85
N ASN A 71 3.82 -0.65 13.30
CA ASN A 71 3.61 -0.62 11.85
C ASN A 71 4.34 0.55 11.19
N ILE A 72 4.34 1.72 11.84
CA ILE A 72 5.01 2.92 11.31
C ILE A 72 6.53 2.73 11.32
N ILE A 73 7.06 2.17 12.41
CA ILE A 73 8.49 1.84 12.53
C ILE A 73 8.89 0.77 11.49
N THR A 74 8.13 -0.33 11.43
CA THR A 74 8.39 -1.44 10.50
C THR A 74 8.38 -0.96 9.06
N MET A 75 7.38 -0.18 8.67
CA MET A 75 7.27 0.38 7.33
C MET A 75 8.43 1.32 6.99
N SER A 76 8.81 2.20 7.91
CA SER A 76 9.97 3.09 7.74
C SER A 76 11.26 2.31 7.49
N LEU A 77 11.49 1.24 8.26
CA LEU A 77 12.66 0.37 8.07
C LEU A 77 12.59 -0.42 6.76
N ILE A 78 11.40 -0.89 6.36
CA ILE A 78 11.23 -1.56 5.06
C ILE A 78 11.59 -0.62 3.92
N PHE A 79 11.19 0.65 3.98
CA PHE A 79 11.56 1.63 2.95
C PHE A 79 13.07 1.80 2.85
N LEU A 80 13.77 1.94 3.98
CA LEU A 80 15.23 2.05 3.97
C LEU A 80 15.90 0.77 3.41
N CYS A 81 15.44 -0.42 3.82
CA CYS A 81 15.94 -1.68 3.27
C CYS A 81 15.63 -1.86 1.77
N ALA A 82 14.46 -1.39 1.33
CA ALA A 82 14.06 -1.41 -0.07
C ALA A 82 14.92 -0.49 -0.91
N GLY A 83 15.21 0.72 -0.40
CA GLY A 83 16.15 1.65 -1.01
C GLY A 83 17.54 1.05 -1.14
N ALA A 84 18.06 0.48 -0.06
CA ALA A 84 19.36 -0.22 -0.06
C ALA A 84 19.43 -1.33 -1.13
N PHE A 85 18.39 -2.17 -1.20
CA PHE A 85 18.31 -3.22 -2.21
C PHE A 85 18.22 -2.65 -3.61
N SER A 86 17.34 -1.67 -3.85
CA SER A 86 17.14 -1.01 -5.14
C SER A 86 18.43 -0.39 -5.68
N GLY A 87 19.16 0.34 -4.83
CA GLY A 87 20.45 0.93 -5.20
C GLY A 87 21.50 -0.14 -5.52
N ALA A 88 21.65 -1.14 -4.65
CA ALA A 88 22.62 -2.22 -4.86
C ALA A 88 22.32 -3.07 -6.12
N VAL A 89 21.06 -3.45 -6.34
CA VAL A 89 20.68 -4.32 -7.46
C VAL A 89 20.69 -3.59 -8.80
N THR A 90 20.38 -2.30 -8.80
CA THR A 90 20.51 -1.46 -9.99
C THR A 90 21.98 -1.29 -10.37
N ALA A 91 22.84 -0.95 -9.39
CA ALA A 91 24.28 -0.81 -9.61
C ALA A 91 24.95 -2.15 -10.00
N ALA A 92 24.41 -3.29 -9.55
CA ALA A 92 24.84 -4.61 -9.97
C ALA A 92 24.38 -5.01 -11.38
N GLY A 93 23.59 -4.18 -12.08
CA GLY A 93 22.98 -4.51 -13.37
C GLY A 93 21.93 -5.63 -13.28
N GLY A 94 21.39 -5.88 -12.08
CA GLY A 94 20.46 -6.96 -11.82
C GLY A 94 19.05 -6.67 -12.32
N VAL A 95 18.61 -5.41 -12.22
CA VAL A 95 17.32 -4.97 -12.80
C VAL A 95 17.29 -5.24 -14.30
N GLU A 96 18.28 -4.71 -15.03
CA GLU A 96 18.37 -4.86 -16.48
C GLU A 96 18.44 -6.33 -16.90
N SER A 97 19.33 -7.12 -16.28
CA SER A 97 19.48 -8.53 -16.65
C SER A 97 18.21 -9.34 -16.40
N THR A 98 17.48 -9.04 -15.31
CA THR A 98 16.24 -9.74 -14.95
C THR A 98 15.11 -9.40 -15.92
N VAL A 99 14.98 -8.12 -16.27
CA VAL A 99 13.98 -7.68 -17.26
C VAL A 99 14.29 -8.24 -18.63
N ASN A 100 15.55 -8.21 -19.06
CA ASN A 100 15.95 -8.75 -20.37
C ASN A 100 15.72 -10.27 -20.46
N LEU A 101 16.03 -11.02 -19.39
CA LEU A 101 15.69 -12.44 -19.31
C LEU A 101 14.17 -12.67 -19.35
N GLY A 102 13.39 -11.89 -18.61
CA GLY A 102 11.94 -12.00 -18.61
C GLY A 102 11.34 -11.78 -20.00
N LEU A 103 11.79 -10.74 -20.70
CA LEU A 103 11.32 -10.37 -22.04
C LEU A 103 11.84 -11.29 -23.15
N SER A 104 12.91 -12.05 -22.92
CA SER A 104 13.41 -13.05 -23.89
C SER A 104 12.58 -14.34 -23.87
N ILE A 105 11.92 -14.63 -22.74
CA ILE A 105 11.10 -15.84 -22.55
C ILE A 105 9.61 -15.51 -22.74
N LEU A 106 9.15 -14.34 -22.27
CA LEU A 106 7.74 -13.96 -22.28
C LEU A 106 7.47 -12.81 -23.26
N PRO A 107 6.34 -12.83 -23.98
CA PRO A 107 5.93 -11.71 -24.82
C PRO A 107 5.79 -10.42 -23.99
N ALA A 108 6.39 -9.32 -24.45
CA ALA A 108 6.32 -8.01 -23.78
C ALA A 108 4.87 -7.57 -23.48
N LYS A 109 3.91 -7.94 -24.35
CA LYS A 109 2.48 -7.64 -24.21
C LYS A 109 1.86 -8.14 -22.90
N VAL A 110 2.41 -9.19 -22.31
CA VAL A 110 1.91 -9.77 -21.04
C VAL A 110 2.75 -9.35 -19.82
N ALA A 111 3.80 -8.55 -20.00
CA ALA A 111 4.73 -8.19 -18.92
C ALA A 111 4.03 -7.46 -17.75
N VAL A 112 3.14 -6.49 -18.04
CA VAL A 112 2.37 -5.77 -17.01
C VAL A 112 1.39 -6.68 -16.28
N VAL A 113 0.75 -7.61 -17.00
CA VAL A 113 -0.10 -8.63 -16.37
C VAL A 113 0.73 -9.54 -15.47
N GLY A 114 1.94 -9.90 -15.91
CA GLY A 114 2.91 -10.65 -15.11
C GLY A 114 3.28 -9.94 -13.82
N LEU A 115 3.53 -8.62 -13.85
CA LEU A 115 3.80 -7.82 -12.65
C LEU A 115 2.66 -7.92 -11.63
N PHE A 116 1.41 -7.80 -12.09
CA PHE A 116 0.24 -7.96 -11.22
C PHE A 116 0.19 -9.36 -10.60
N ILE A 117 0.30 -10.42 -11.42
CA ILE A 117 0.19 -11.81 -10.96
C ILE A 117 1.31 -12.17 -9.97
N ILE A 118 2.56 -11.81 -10.29
CA ILE A 118 3.70 -12.05 -9.41
C ILE A 118 3.50 -11.27 -8.11
N GLY A 119 3.01 -10.03 -8.17
CA GLY A 119 2.66 -9.23 -7.00
C GLY A 119 1.60 -9.89 -6.12
N CYS A 120 0.55 -10.47 -6.71
CA CYS A 120 -0.46 -11.22 -5.97
C CYS A 120 0.17 -12.36 -5.16
N PHE A 121 1.00 -13.20 -5.80
CA PHE A 121 1.61 -14.34 -5.12
C PHE A 121 2.59 -13.91 -4.04
N ILE A 122 3.47 -12.95 -4.34
CA ILE A 122 4.45 -12.44 -3.37
C ILE A 122 3.74 -11.85 -2.16
N SER A 123 2.72 -11.03 -2.38
CA SER A 123 2.03 -10.37 -1.28
C SER A 123 1.23 -11.34 -0.41
N VAL A 124 0.59 -12.35 -1.02
CA VAL A 124 -0.08 -13.42 -0.25
C VAL A 124 0.94 -14.19 0.60
N SER A 125 2.08 -14.55 0.03
CA SER A 125 3.12 -15.35 0.70
C SER A 125 3.89 -14.60 1.79
N MET A 126 4.29 -13.34 1.53
CA MET A 126 5.06 -12.53 2.48
C MET A 126 4.20 -11.88 3.56
N GLY A 127 2.91 -11.68 3.28
CA GLY A 127 1.99 -10.97 4.19
C GLY A 127 2.22 -9.46 4.29
N THR A 128 3.04 -8.87 3.40
CA THR A 128 3.32 -7.43 3.37
C THR A 128 3.17 -6.84 1.97
N SER A 129 2.33 -5.81 1.85
CA SER A 129 2.15 -5.05 0.62
C SER A 129 3.36 -4.15 0.29
N MET A 130 3.96 -3.48 1.28
CA MET A 130 5.15 -2.64 1.08
C MET A 130 6.34 -3.46 0.60
N GLY A 131 6.59 -4.61 1.22
CA GLY A 131 7.66 -5.51 0.80
C GLY A 131 7.49 -6.01 -0.64
N THR A 132 6.24 -6.24 -1.04
CA THR A 132 5.90 -6.63 -2.42
C THR A 132 6.23 -5.51 -3.41
N ILE A 133 5.82 -4.28 -3.10
CA ILE A 133 6.09 -3.10 -3.94
C ILE A 133 7.61 -2.86 -4.02
N ALA A 134 8.31 -2.93 -2.89
CA ALA A 134 9.77 -2.82 -2.82
C ALA A 134 10.50 -3.84 -3.70
N ALA A 135 10.05 -5.09 -3.71
CA ALA A 135 10.65 -6.14 -4.52
C ALA A 135 10.37 -5.97 -6.02
N LEU A 136 9.18 -5.51 -6.40
CA LEU A 136 8.73 -5.50 -7.81
C LEU A 136 8.87 -4.15 -8.52
N ALA A 137 8.91 -3.03 -7.79
CA ALA A 137 8.97 -1.70 -8.40
C ALA A 137 10.16 -1.52 -9.35
N PRO A 138 11.40 -1.93 -9.02
CA PRO A 138 12.50 -1.71 -9.97
C PRO A 138 12.40 -2.62 -11.20
N ILE A 139 11.82 -3.82 -11.09
CA ILE A 139 11.48 -4.65 -12.28
C ILE A 139 10.44 -3.93 -13.15
N ALA A 140 9.43 -3.32 -12.53
CA ALA A 140 8.41 -2.54 -13.24
C ALA A 140 9.00 -1.31 -13.96
N VAL A 141 9.99 -0.65 -13.34
CA VAL A 141 10.78 0.43 -13.97
C VAL A 141 11.50 -0.11 -15.21
N GLY A 142 12.28 -1.18 -15.08
CA GLY A 142 13.02 -1.71 -16.23
C GLY A 142 12.09 -2.25 -17.34
N ILE A 143 10.94 -2.84 -16.99
CA ILE A 143 9.92 -3.22 -17.98
C ILE A 143 9.41 -1.98 -18.71
N SER A 144 9.08 -0.90 -18.00
CA SER A 144 8.62 0.36 -18.61
C SER A 144 9.67 0.89 -19.60
N GLU A 145 10.94 0.92 -19.21
CA GLU A 145 12.04 1.42 -20.05
C GLU A 145 12.25 0.57 -21.31
N LYS A 146 12.30 -0.77 -21.18
CA LYS A 146 12.60 -1.67 -22.30
C LYS A 146 11.42 -1.88 -23.25
N THR A 147 10.18 -1.72 -22.76
CA THR A 147 8.97 -1.90 -23.59
C THR A 147 8.40 -0.59 -24.09
N GLY A 148 8.58 0.53 -23.37
CA GLY A 148 7.90 1.79 -23.64
C GLY A 148 6.49 1.89 -23.03
N PHE A 149 6.08 0.93 -22.17
CA PHE A 149 4.89 1.12 -21.35
C PHE A 149 5.04 2.33 -20.43
N SER A 150 3.95 3.05 -20.18
CA SER A 150 3.95 4.10 -19.16
C SER A 150 4.35 3.50 -17.81
N LEU A 151 5.32 4.14 -17.14
CA LEU A 151 5.79 3.72 -15.82
C LEU A 151 4.63 3.64 -14.82
N ALA A 152 3.68 4.56 -14.91
CA ALA A 152 2.50 4.58 -14.07
C ALA A 152 1.60 3.34 -14.23
N VAL A 153 1.51 2.78 -15.45
CA VAL A 153 0.78 1.53 -15.70
C VAL A 153 1.49 0.33 -15.07
N CYS A 154 2.81 0.22 -15.26
CA CYS A 154 3.61 -0.87 -14.69
C CYS A 154 3.55 -0.86 -13.16
N ILE A 155 3.71 0.33 -12.56
CA ILE A 155 3.64 0.51 -11.11
C ILE A 155 2.22 0.32 -10.58
N GLY A 156 1.20 0.79 -11.30
CA GLY A 156 -0.20 0.50 -10.97
C GLY A 156 -0.48 -1.01 -10.87
N ALA A 157 0.09 -1.81 -11.79
CA ALA A 157 -0.02 -3.27 -11.74
C ALA A 157 0.67 -3.88 -10.51
N VAL A 158 1.86 -3.38 -10.13
CA VAL A 158 2.57 -3.81 -8.92
C VAL A 158 1.75 -3.49 -7.67
N VAL A 159 1.23 -2.25 -7.55
CA VAL A 159 0.40 -1.84 -6.41
C VAL A 159 -0.88 -2.68 -6.36
N CYS A 160 -1.54 -2.92 -7.49
CA CYS A 160 -2.71 -3.80 -7.56
C CYS A 160 -2.40 -5.21 -7.04
N GLY A 161 -1.27 -5.79 -7.42
CA GLY A 161 -0.85 -7.12 -6.96
C GLY A 161 -0.54 -7.15 -5.47
N ALA A 162 0.14 -6.12 -4.98
CA ALA A 162 0.41 -5.93 -3.55
C ALA A 162 -0.87 -5.79 -2.73
N MET A 163 -1.90 -5.12 -3.25
CA MET A 163 -3.19 -4.97 -2.55
C MET A 163 -4.05 -6.22 -2.60
N PHE A 164 -3.89 -7.06 -3.61
CA PHE A 164 -4.52 -8.37 -3.62
C PHE A 164 -4.05 -9.24 -2.45
N GLY A 165 -2.75 -9.31 -2.20
CA GLY A 165 -2.23 -10.11 -1.11
C GLY A 165 -2.44 -9.52 0.28
N ASP A 166 -2.43 -8.19 0.43
CA ASP A 166 -2.77 -7.50 1.68
C ASP A 166 -4.15 -7.93 2.22
N ASN A 167 -5.10 -8.14 1.30
CA ASN A 167 -6.46 -8.57 1.62
C ASN A 167 -6.62 -10.09 1.84
N LEU A 168 -5.77 -10.92 1.23
CA LEU A 168 -5.93 -12.38 1.24
C LEU A 168 -4.91 -13.12 2.09
N SER A 169 -3.81 -12.49 2.49
CA SER A 169 -2.76 -13.16 3.25
C SER A 169 -3.25 -13.54 4.65
N MET A 170 -3.17 -14.83 4.97
CA MET A 170 -3.54 -15.34 6.31
C MET A 170 -2.54 -14.96 7.40
N ILE A 171 -1.35 -14.47 7.04
CA ILE A 171 -0.31 -14.09 8.00
C ILE A 171 -0.19 -12.58 8.17
N SER A 172 -1.00 -11.78 7.47
CA SER A 172 -0.95 -10.32 7.54
C SER A 172 -1.60 -9.78 8.82
N ASP A 173 -1.03 -8.72 9.38
CA ASP A 173 -1.52 -8.06 10.60
C ASP A 173 -2.96 -7.58 10.48
N THR A 174 -3.36 -7.13 9.28
CA THR A 174 -4.73 -6.70 8.97
C THR A 174 -5.71 -7.86 9.12
N THR A 175 -5.36 -9.01 8.57
CA THR A 175 -6.16 -10.24 8.64
C THR A 175 -6.26 -10.73 10.08
N ILE A 176 -5.15 -10.76 10.82
CA ILE A 176 -5.14 -11.15 12.23
C ILE A 176 -6.00 -10.20 13.07
N ALA A 177 -5.88 -8.88 12.86
CA ALA A 177 -6.67 -7.87 13.56
C ALA A 177 -8.18 -8.01 13.24
N ALA A 178 -8.56 -8.22 11.99
CA ALA A 178 -9.96 -8.34 11.59
C ALA A 178 -10.60 -9.58 12.22
N VAL A 179 -9.92 -10.72 12.14
CA VAL A 179 -10.42 -11.99 12.68
C VAL A 179 -10.50 -11.95 14.21
N LYS A 180 -9.49 -11.39 14.88
CA LYS A 180 -9.46 -11.26 16.35
C LYS A 180 -10.53 -10.30 16.88
N THR A 181 -10.75 -9.17 16.21
CA THR A 181 -11.77 -8.20 16.64
C THR A 181 -13.19 -8.73 16.45
N GLN A 182 -13.44 -9.52 15.41
CA GLN A 182 -14.77 -10.08 15.13
C GLN A 182 -15.02 -11.45 15.75
N GLY A 183 -13.97 -12.16 16.19
CA GLY A 183 -14.08 -13.47 16.83
C GLY A 183 -14.45 -14.60 15.87
N CYS A 184 -13.91 -14.60 14.64
CA CYS A 184 -14.07 -15.71 13.69
C CYS A 184 -12.76 -16.49 13.49
N GLU A 185 -12.74 -17.48 12.61
CA GLU A 185 -11.51 -18.17 12.20
C GLU A 185 -10.89 -17.54 10.95
N MET A 186 -9.55 -17.60 10.84
CA MET A 186 -8.84 -17.06 9.66
C MET A 186 -9.26 -17.73 8.37
N LYS A 187 -9.48 -19.05 8.40
CA LYS A 187 -9.90 -19.84 7.24
C LYS A 187 -11.26 -19.41 6.70
N ASP A 188 -12.19 -19.09 7.61
CA ASP A 188 -13.53 -18.62 7.23
C ASP A 188 -13.49 -17.25 6.57
N LYS A 189 -12.72 -16.32 7.15
CA LYS A 189 -12.47 -15.00 6.55
C LYS A 189 -11.81 -15.13 5.19
N PHE A 190 -10.75 -15.94 5.07
CA PHE A 190 -10.04 -16.15 3.80
C PHE A 190 -10.99 -16.62 2.70
N ARG A 191 -11.82 -17.63 2.99
CA ARG A 191 -12.79 -18.16 2.04
C ARG A 191 -13.80 -17.08 1.62
N GLU A 192 -14.28 -16.28 2.57
CA GLU A 192 -15.20 -15.18 2.30
C GLU A 192 -14.56 -14.11 1.39
N ASN A 193 -13.37 -13.61 1.75
CA ASN A 193 -12.64 -12.64 0.93
C ASN A 193 -12.37 -13.17 -0.48
N PHE A 194 -11.87 -14.40 -0.59
CA PHE A 194 -11.49 -14.98 -1.88
C PHE A 194 -12.65 -14.96 -2.89
N PHE A 195 -13.87 -15.32 -2.47
CA PHE A 195 -15.03 -15.26 -3.34
C PHE A 195 -15.43 -13.83 -3.73
N ILE A 196 -15.23 -12.86 -2.83
CA ILE A 196 -15.55 -11.45 -3.11
C ILE A 196 -14.52 -10.85 -4.07
N VAL A 197 -13.24 -11.13 -3.91
CA VAL A 197 -12.18 -10.40 -4.64
C VAL A 197 -11.69 -11.12 -5.90
N LEU A 198 -11.94 -12.42 -6.06
CA LEU A 198 -11.55 -13.16 -7.27
C LEU A 198 -12.11 -12.55 -8.58
N PRO A 199 -13.39 -12.13 -8.67
CA PRO A 199 -13.89 -11.43 -9.85
C PRO A 199 -13.12 -10.14 -10.15
N ALA A 200 -12.77 -9.37 -9.12
CA ALA A 200 -12.00 -8.13 -9.26
C ALA A 200 -10.59 -8.39 -9.81
N ALA A 201 -9.93 -9.45 -9.35
CA ALA A 201 -8.61 -9.86 -9.85
C ALA A 201 -8.66 -10.29 -11.32
N ILE A 202 -9.68 -11.08 -11.71
CA ILE A 202 -9.86 -11.51 -13.11
C ILE A 202 -10.07 -10.31 -14.03
N VAL A 203 -10.96 -9.38 -13.65
CA VAL A 203 -11.22 -8.18 -14.45
C VAL A 203 -9.97 -7.29 -14.51
N THR A 204 -9.17 -7.21 -13.44
CA THR A 204 -7.90 -6.46 -13.44
C THR A 204 -6.89 -7.04 -14.46
N ILE A 205 -6.75 -8.37 -14.52
CA ILE A 205 -5.91 -9.05 -15.52
C ILE A 205 -6.36 -8.68 -16.93
N VAL A 206 -7.67 -8.71 -17.17
CA VAL A 206 -8.25 -8.36 -18.46
C VAL A 206 -7.96 -6.91 -18.82
N LEU A 207 -8.16 -5.96 -17.91
CA LEU A 207 -7.90 -4.54 -18.14
C LEU A 207 -6.43 -4.26 -18.49
N PHE A 208 -5.49 -4.79 -17.70
CA PHE A 208 -4.07 -4.63 -18.00
C PHE A 208 -3.71 -5.24 -19.35
N PHE A 209 -4.22 -6.43 -19.67
CA PHE A 209 -3.99 -7.06 -20.97
C PHE A 209 -4.51 -6.18 -22.13
N PHE A 210 -5.70 -5.59 -22.01
CA PHE A 210 -6.25 -4.72 -23.07
C PHE A 210 -5.49 -3.41 -23.22
N ILE A 211 -4.99 -2.84 -22.12
CA ILE A 211 -4.14 -1.65 -22.16
C ILE A 211 -2.82 -1.97 -22.88
N THR A 212 -2.26 -3.16 -22.66
CA THR A 212 -0.93 -3.51 -23.18
C THR A 212 -0.91 -4.23 -24.52
N ARG A 213 -2.02 -4.86 -24.97
CA ARG A 213 -2.02 -5.70 -26.18
C ARG A 213 -1.66 -4.97 -27.48
N ASN A 214 -1.99 -3.68 -27.55
CA ASN A 214 -1.93 -2.85 -28.76
C ASN A 214 -0.70 -1.95 -28.83
N GLY A 215 0.18 -1.96 -27.81
CA GLY A 215 1.33 -1.08 -27.88
C GLY A 215 2.32 -1.55 -28.95
N ASN A 216 2.79 -0.60 -29.75
CA ASN A 216 3.87 -0.78 -30.71
C ASN A 216 5.19 -0.72 -29.94
N PHE A 217 5.55 -1.81 -29.25
CA PHE A 217 6.79 -1.87 -28.49
C PHE A 217 7.96 -2.06 -29.44
N LYS A 218 8.81 -1.05 -29.52
CA LYS A 218 10.15 -1.20 -30.10
C LYS A 218 11.02 -1.74 -29.00
N LEU A 219 11.35 -3.03 -29.05
CA LEU A 219 12.46 -3.56 -28.25
C LEU A 219 13.69 -2.73 -28.63
N ALA A 220 14.12 -1.87 -27.71
CA ALA A 220 15.08 -0.80 -28.03
C ALA A 220 16.46 -1.35 -28.41
N GLU A 221 16.82 -2.54 -27.93
CA GLU A 221 18.14 -3.16 -28.07
C GLU A 221 18.04 -4.70 -28.04
N GLU A 222 19.13 -5.39 -28.38
CA GLU A 222 19.25 -6.84 -28.12
C GLU A 222 19.08 -7.10 -26.61
N LEU A 223 18.27 -8.10 -26.27
CA LEU A 223 17.98 -8.48 -24.88
C LEU A 223 19.15 -9.25 -24.25
N THR A 224 20.31 -8.59 -24.10
CA THR A 224 21.49 -9.19 -23.47
C THR A 224 21.29 -9.26 -21.95
N TYR A 225 21.54 -10.42 -21.35
CA TYR A 225 21.43 -10.61 -19.91
C TYR A 225 22.60 -11.44 -19.37
N ASN A 226 22.97 -11.21 -18.10
CA ASN A 226 23.91 -12.05 -17.37
C ASN A 226 23.15 -12.81 -16.27
N ILE A 227 23.19 -14.14 -16.30
CA ILE A 227 22.43 -14.97 -15.35
C ILE A 227 22.84 -14.72 -13.90
N TRP A 228 24.11 -14.41 -13.63
CA TRP A 228 24.59 -14.10 -12.29
C TRP A 228 23.96 -12.82 -11.74
N ARG A 229 23.79 -11.80 -12.60
CA ARG A 229 23.11 -10.55 -12.26
C ARG A 229 21.61 -10.74 -11.97
N VAL A 230 21.01 -11.83 -12.44
CA VAL A 230 19.61 -12.19 -12.15
C VAL A 230 19.44 -12.85 -10.77
N VAL A 231 20.48 -13.51 -10.25
CA VAL A 231 20.44 -14.28 -8.99
C VAL A 231 19.91 -13.48 -7.79
N PRO A 232 20.35 -12.22 -7.53
CA PRO A 232 19.85 -11.46 -6.39
C PRO A 232 18.33 -11.28 -6.44
N TYR A 233 17.78 -11.01 -7.63
CA TYR A 233 16.34 -10.86 -7.82
C TYR A 233 15.60 -12.18 -7.64
N VAL A 234 16.08 -13.26 -8.25
CA VAL A 234 15.45 -14.58 -8.10
C VAL A 234 15.43 -14.99 -6.64
N LEU A 235 16.51 -14.74 -5.88
CA LEU A 235 16.52 -15.01 -4.45
C LEU A 235 15.49 -14.18 -3.69
N VAL A 236 15.36 -12.89 -4.01
CA VAL A 236 14.36 -12.02 -3.39
C VAL A 236 12.94 -12.52 -3.69
N LEU A 237 12.64 -12.80 -4.96
CA LEU A 237 11.31 -13.27 -5.39
C LEU A 237 10.99 -14.66 -4.82
N VAL A 238 11.93 -15.60 -4.84
CA VAL A 238 11.72 -16.94 -4.29
C VAL A 238 11.60 -16.89 -2.78
N GLY A 239 12.49 -16.16 -2.09
CA GLY A 239 12.45 -15.97 -0.64
C GLY A 239 11.13 -15.34 -0.18
N ALA A 240 10.66 -14.36 -0.94
CA ALA A 240 9.33 -13.76 -0.77
C ALA A 240 8.19 -14.79 -0.96
N LEU A 241 8.23 -15.58 -2.03
CA LEU A 241 7.20 -16.57 -2.36
C LEU A 241 7.11 -17.71 -1.34
N ILE A 242 8.21 -18.10 -0.71
CA ILE A 242 8.21 -19.11 0.35
C ILE A 242 7.90 -18.50 1.74
N GLY A 243 7.64 -17.19 1.82
CA GLY A 243 7.20 -16.52 3.04
C GLY A 243 8.32 -16.15 4.02
N ILE A 244 9.57 -15.97 3.56
CA ILE A 244 10.62 -15.41 4.42
C ILE A 244 10.29 -13.96 4.76
N ASN A 245 10.60 -13.56 5.99
CA ASN A 245 10.44 -12.19 6.47
C ASN A 245 11.09 -11.17 5.52
N VAL A 246 10.35 -10.09 5.21
CA VAL A 246 10.76 -9.04 4.27
C VAL A 246 12.14 -8.44 4.56
N PHE A 247 12.51 -8.23 5.82
CA PHE A 247 13.82 -7.67 6.16
C PHE A 247 14.94 -8.62 5.75
N LEU A 248 14.80 -9.91 6.05
CA LEU A 248 15.79 -10.92 5.66
C LEU A 248 15.92 -11.02 4.15
N VAL A 249 14.78 -10.99 3.43
CA VAL A 249 14.75 -11.03 1.97
C VAL A 249 15.48 -9.81 1.37
N LEU A 250 15.16 -8.60 1.81
CA LEU A 250 15.76 -7.38 1.26
C LEU A 250 17.25 -7.22 1.64
N ILE A 251 17.63 -7.55 2.88
CA ILE A 251 19.03 -7.47 3.32
C ILE A 251 19.87 -8.50 2.59
N SER A 252 19.42 -9.76 2.52
CA SER A 252 20.15 -10.81 1.78
C SER A 252 20.23 -10.48 0.29
N GLY A 253 19.15 -9.98 -0.31
CA GLY A 253 19.13 -9.48 -1.69
C GLY A 253 20.14 -8.35 -1.91
N THR A 254 20.25 -7.41 -0.97
CA THR A 254 21.23 -6.30 -1.02
C THR A 254 22.66 -6.84 -1.00
N VAL A 255 23.00 -7.68 -0.02
CA VAL A 255 24.35 -8.26 0.12
C VAL A 255 24.74 -9.05 -1.12
N ILE A 256 23.84 -9.88 -1.64
CA ILE A 256 24.09 -10.71 -2.82
C ILE A 256 24.21 -9.84 -4.07
N SER A 257 23.41 -8.78 -4.20
CA SER A 257 23.56 -7.80 -5.29
C SER A 257 24.94 -7.18 -5.31
N LEU A 258 25.47 -6.77 -4.16
CA LEU A 258 26.80 -6.20 -4.06
C LEU A 258 27.89 -7.21 -4.44
N ILE A 259 27.80 -8.44 -3.93
CA ILE A 259 28.75 -9.53 -4.25
C ILE A 259 28.76 -9.79 -5.77
N VAL A 260 27.58 -9.92 -6.37
CA VAL A 260 27.41 -10.17 -7.81
C VAL A 260 27.88 -8.97 -8.64
N GLY A 261 27.58 -7.74 -8.21
CA GLY A 261 28.01 -6.53 -8.90
C GLY A 261 29.53 -6.45 -8.99
N VAL A 262 30.23 -6.72 -7.88
CA VAL A 262 31.69 -6.78 -7.86
C VAL A 262 32.22 -7.95 -8.67
N ALA A 263 31.67 -9.16 -8.47
CA ALA A 263 32.14 -10.37 -9.16
C ALA A 263 31.95 -10.31 -10.68
N THR A 264 30.93 -9.62 -11.16
CA THR A 264 30.65 -9.43 -12.60
C THR A 264 31.26 -8.16 -13.18
N GLY A 265 32.02 -7.40 -12.38
CA GLY A 265 32.69 -6.17 -12.78
C GLY A 265 31.75 -4.99 -13.11
N SER A 266 30.46 -5.07 -12.75
CA SER A 266 29.52 -3.96 -12.95
C SER A 266 29.59 -2.90 -11.86
N LEU A 267 30.11 -3.25 -10.69
CA LEU A 267 30.22 -2.38 -9.53
C LEU A 267 31.64 -2.42 -8.98
N ALA A 268 32.28 -1.27 -8.83
CA ALA A 268 33.58 -1.19 -8.17
C ALA A 268 33.41 -1.38 -6.64
N VAL A 269 34.39 -2.02 -6.00
CA VAL A 269 34.37 -2.24 -4.54
C VAL A 269 34.23 -0.92 -3.77
N GLY A 270 34.87 0.15 -4.26
CA GLY A 270 34.79 1.49 -3.66
C GLY A 270 33.39 2.10 -3.70
N ASP A 271 32.57 1.71 -4.67
CA ASP A 271 31.25 2.31 -4.92
C ASP A 271 30.11 1.53 -4.23
N MET A 272 30.41 0.38 -3.60
CA MET A 272 29.39 -0.49 -2.97
C MET A 272 28.54 0.25 -1.94
N PHE A 273 29.18 1.01 -1.04
CA PHE A 273 28.46 1.75 -0.01
C PHE A 273 27.75 2.98 -0.56
N ALA A 274 28.30 3.61 -1.60
CA ALA A 274 27.67 4.74 -2.27
C ALA A 274 26.37 4.29 -2.95
N ALA A 275 26.40 3.18 -3.71
CA ALA A 275 25.21 2.62 -4.37
C ALA A 275 24.09 2.29 -3.37
N VAL A 276 24.43 1.69 -2.22
CA VAL A 276 23.45 1.45 -1.15
C VAL A 276 22.95 2.76 -0.55
N GLY A 277 23.86 3.68 -0.23
CA GLY A 277 23.54 4.95 0.41
C GLY A 277 22.63 5.84 -0.46
N GLU A 278 22.87 5.90 -1.77
CA GLU A 278 22.02 6.60 -2.73
C GLU A 278 20.61 6.02 -2.75
N GLY A 279 20.50 4.69 -2.82
CA GLY A 279 19.20 4.01 -2.76
C GLY A 279 18.45 4.26 -1.45
N VAL A 280 19.15 4.23 -0.31
CA VAL A 280 18.59 4.57 1.00
C VAL A 280 18.14 6.03 1.07
N THR A 281 18.96 6.96 0.57
CA THR A 281 18.66 8.41 0.57
C THR A 281 17.43 8.72 -0.27
N GLY A 282 17.23 8.01 -1.38
CA GLY A 282 16.02 8.11 -2.20
C GLY A 282 14.72 7.79 -1.44
N MET A 283 14.80 7.10 -0.29
CA MET A 283 13.66 6.73 0.54
C MET A 283 13.45 7.64 1.76
N TYR A 284 14.26 8.70 1.93
CA TYR A 284 14.14 9.61 3.08
C TYR A 284 12.83 10.39 3.08
N ASP A 285 12.47 11.01 1.96
CA ASP A 285 11.25 11.83 1.87
C ASP A 285 10.02 11.05 2.32
N ILE A 286 9.89 9.80 1.86
CA ILE A 286 8.71 8.99 2.13
C ILE A 286 8.67 8.45 3.56
N THR A 287 9.85 8.15 4.11
CA THR A 287 10.00 7.76 5.51
C THR A 287 9.59 8.91 6.43
N VAL A 288 10.03 10.13 6.12
CA VAL A 288 9.66 11.33 6.86
C VAL A 288 8.17 11.64 6.71
N ILE A 289 7.62 11.57 5.49
CA ILE A 289 6.18 11.75 5.25
C ILE A 289 5.37 10.79 6.11
N SER A 290 5.75 9.52 6.17
CA SER A 290 5.06 8.49 6.95
C SER A 290 5.02 8.80 8.45
N ILE A 291 6.13 9.32 8.99
CA ILE A 291 6.21 9.78 10.38
C ILE A 291 5.30 11.00 10.60
N VAL A 292 5.32 11.98 9.70
CA VAL A 292 4.47 13.18 9.79
C VAL A 292 2.98 12.82 9.72
N VAL A 293 2.60 11.90 8.83
CA VAL A 293 1.23 11.37 8.76
C VAL A 293 0.84 10.72 10.08
N ALA A 294 1.70 9.88 10.67
CA ALA A 294 1.43 9.28 11.98
C ALA A 294 1.22 10.33 13.09
N CYS A 295 1.98 11.43 13.07
CA CYS A 295 1.76 12.57 13.97
C CYS A 295 0.37 13.20 13.79
N ILE A 296 -0.02 13.51 12.54
CA ILE A 296 -1.33 14.08 12.23
C ILE A 296 -2.45 13.15 12.72
N VAL A 297 -2.38 11.87 12.34
CA VAL A 297 -3.37 10.85 12.70
C VAL A 297 -3.54 10.74 14.23
N SER A 298 -2.44 10.81 14.97
CA SER A 298 -2.47 10.73 16.43
C SER A 298 -3.20 11.91 17.06
N LEU A 299 -3.00 13.13 16.54
CA LEU A 299 -3.72 14.32 16.99
C LEU A 299 -5.20 14.31 16.57
N VAL A 300 -5.50 13.84 15.35
CA VAL A 300 -6.87 13.67 14.83
C VAL A 300 -7.65 12.70 15.72
N LYS A 301 -7.02 11.57 16.10
CA LYS A 301 -7.60 10.58 16.99
C LYS A 301 -7.86 11.17 18.37
N GLU A 302 -6.87 11.82 18.98
CA GLU A 302 -7.00 12.45 20.29
C GLU A 302 -8.10 13.52 20.30
N PHE A 303 -8.23 14.31 19.23
CA PHE A 303 -9.22 15.37 19.16
C PHE A 303 -10.63 14.90 18.80
N GLY A 304 -10.84 13.58 18.62
CA GLY A 304 -12.17 12.99 18.46
C GLY A 304 -12.68 12.84 17.03
N GLY A 305 -11.78 12.89 16.04
CA GLY A 305 -12.14 12.77 14.61
C GLY A 305 -12.68 11.38 14.26
N ILE A 306 -12.05 10.33 14.82
CA ILE A 306 -12.47 8.94 14.60
C ILE A 306 -13.86 8.69 15.20
N GLN A 307 -14.13 9.17 16.42
CA GLN A 307 -15.43 9.03 17.06
C GLN A 307 -16.56 9.76 16.32
N PHE A 308 -16.24 10.90 15.69
CA PHE A 308 -17.21 11.60 14.85
C PHE A 308 -17.66 10.76 13.65
N ILE A 309 -16.71 10.13 12.95
CA ILE A 309 -17.00 9.22 11.82
C ILE A 309 -17.86 8.05 12.28
N LEU A 310 -17.48 7.41 13.40
CA LEU A 310 -18.23 6.31 14.00
C LEU A 310 -19.70 6.70 14.28
N ASN A 311 -19.92 7.88 14.86
CA ASN A 311 -21.26 8.37 15.20
C ASN A 311 -22.11 8.73 13.98
N LEU A 312 -21.50 9.25 12.90
CA LEU A 312 -22.20 9.56 11.66
C LEU A 312 -22.74 8.28 10.99
N ILE A 313 -21.92 7.23 10.97
CA ILE A 313 -22.26 5.99 10.28
C ILE A 313 -23.36 5.25 11.04
N LYS A 314 -23.26 5.11 12.36
CA LYS A 314 -24.27 4.44 13.19
C LYS A 314 -25.69 4.98 12.97
N LYS A 315 -25.85 6.29 12.76
CA LYS A 315 -27.16 6.92 12.52
C LYS A 315 -27.81 6.55 11.18
N SER A 316 -27.04 6.02 10.25
CA SER A 316 -27.45 5.81 8.85
C SER A 316 -27.82 4.35 8.54
N ILE A 317 -27.61 3.44 9.51
CA ILE A 317 -27.76 2.00 9.32
C ILE A 317 -29.22 1.57 9.48
N LYS A 318 -29.73 0.82 8.50
CA LYS A 318 -31.06 0.19 8.56
C LYS A 318 -31.01 -1.23 7.98
N GLY A 319 -31.38 -2.21 8.79
CA GLY A 319 -31.39 -3.62 8.41
C GLY A 319 -30.00 -4.20 8.11
N GLN A 320 -29.95 -5.48 7.78
CA GLN A 320 -28.70 -6.24 7.59
C GLN A 320 -27.80 -5.67 6.50
N LYS A 321 -28.33 -5.36 5.31
CA LYS A 321 -27.56 -4.74 4.22
C LYS A 321 -27.04 -3.36 4.60
N GLY A 322 -27.83 -2.59 5.35
CA GLY A 322 -27.40 -1.31 5.89
C GLY A 322 -26.25 -1.49 6.87
N GLY A 323 -26.27 -2.56 7.68
CA GLY A 323 -25.19 -2.88 8.63
C GLY A 323 -23.89 -3.25 7.92
N GLU A 324 -23.96 -4.07 6.85
CA GLU A 324 -22.80 -4.40 6.03
C GLU A 324 -22.19 -3.15 5.35
N ILE A 325 -23.04 -2.30 4.74
CA ILE A 325 -22.60 -1.00 4.19
C ILE A 325 -22.03 -0.10 5.29
N GLY A 326 -22.59 -0.15 6.49
CA GLY A 326 -22.10 0.57 7.66
C GLY A 326 -20.69 0.14 8.05
N ILE A 327 -20.43 -1.16 8.16
CA ILE A 327 -19.10 -1.72 8.47
C ILE A 327 -18.09 -1.37 7.37
N ALA A 328 -18.49 -1.49 6.11
CA ALA A 328 -17.68 -1.13 4.95
C ALA A 328 -17.31 0.36 4.92
N GLY A 329 -18.31 1.24 5.04
CA GLY A 329 -18.08 2.69 5.11
C GLY A 329 -17.26 3.08 6.33
N LEU A 330 -17.43 2.36 7.45
CA LEU A 330 -16.71 2.64 8.66
C LEU A 330 -15.22 2.34 8.52
N SER A 331 -14.89 1.11 8.14
CA SER A 331 -13.50 0.71 7.91
C SER A 331 -12.83 1.61 6.89
N LEU A 332 -13.49 1.89 5.76
CA LEU A 332 -12.96 2.79 4.73
C LEU A 332 -12.66 4.18 5.27
N LEU A 333 -13.61 4.82 5.96
CA LEU A 333 -13.43 6.21 6.41
C LEU A 333 -12.42 6.31 7.56
N VAL A 334 -12.39 5.34 8.47
CA VAL A 334 -11.38 5.29 9.53
C VAL A 334 -10.00 5.09 8.90
N ASP A 335 -9.88 4.18 7.93
CA ASP A 335 -8.63 3.92 7.22
C ASP A 335 -8.13 5.14 6.43
N MET A 336 -9.01 5.81 5.68
CA MET A 336 -8.66 7.09 5.05
C MET A 336 -8.18 8.11 6.08
N CYS A 337 -8.68 8.08 7.30
CA CYS A 337 -8.23 9.01 8.34
C CYS A 337 -6.93 8.59 9.01
N THR A 338 -6.67 7.29 9.16
CA THR A 338 -5.49 6.77 9.86
C THR A 338 -4.33 6.42 8.94
N ALA A 339 -4.58 6.31 7.63
CA ALA A 339 -3.66 5.82 6.61
C ALA A 339 -2.93 4.52 7.03
N ASN A 340 -3.65 3.66 7.77
CA ASN A 340 -3.10 2.47 8.40
C ASN A 340 -4.22 1.46 8.66
N ASN A 341 -4.23 0.43 7.81
CA ASN A 341 -5.28 -0.59 7.73
C ASN A 341 -5.45 -1.30 9.06
N THR A 342 -4.35 -1.74 9.67
CA THR A 342 -4.38 -2.47 10.94
C THR A 342 -4.93 -1.61 12.07
N VAL A 343 -4.50 -0.34 12.17
CA VAL A 343 -5.03 0.59 13.17
C VAL A 343 -6.52 0.86 12.92
N ALA A 344 -6.91 1.04 11.67
CA ALA A 344 -8.31 1.25 11.30
C ALA A 344 -9.19 0.06 11.66
N ILE A 345 -8.75 -1.17 11.36
CA ILE A 345 -9.46 -2.41 11.73
C ILE A 345 -9.61 -2.53 13.25
N VAL A 346 -8.55 -2.28 14.02
CA VAL A 346 -8.59 -2.38 15.48
C VAL A 346 -9.54 -1.33 16.09
N MET A 347 -9.55 -0.12 15.54
CA MET A 347 -10.41 0.97 16.02
C MET A 347 -11.89 0.76 15.63
N ALA A 348 -12.15 0.36 14.38
CA ALA A 348 -13.49 0.11 13.87
C ALA A 348 -14.06 -1.23 14.39
N GLY A 349 -13.21 -2.18 14.76
CA GLY A 349 -13.55 -3.56 15.09
C GLY A 349 -14.65 -3.72 16.15
N PRO A 350 -14.53 -3.12 17.35
CA PRO A 350 -15.56 -3.21 18.39
C PRO A 350 -16.93 -2.71 17.92
N ILE A 351 -16.95 -1.62 17.14
CA ILE A 351 -18.19 -1.02 16.65
C ILE A 351 -18.77 -1.80 15.48
N ALA A 352 -17.92 -2.32 14.59
CA ALA A 352 -18.34 -3.26 13.57
C ALA A 352 -18.94 -4.53 14.19
N LYS A 353 -18.41 -4.99 15.33
CA LYS A 353 -18.96 -6.12 16.07
C LYS A 353 -20.33 -5.81 16.67
N GLU A 354 -20.52 -4.64 17.28
CA GLU A 354 -21.84 -4.18 17.76
C GLU A 354 -22.86 -4.13 16.61
N ILE A 355 -22.49 -3.56 15.46
CA ILE A 355 -23.34 -3.53 14.25
C ILE A 355 -23.63 -4.97 13.78
N SER A 356 -22.63 -5.84 13.83
CA SER A 356 -22.76 -7.24 13.42
C SER A 356 -23.79 -7.99 14.26
N GLU A 357 -23.77 -7.79 15.58
CA GLU A 357 -24.70 -8.40 16.54
C GLU A 357 -26.11 -7.79 16.43
N GLU A 358 -26.23 -6.47 16.26
CA GLU A 358 -27.52 -5.78 16.15
C GLU A 358 -28.28 -6.15 14.88
N PHE A 359 -27.58 -6.35 13.76
CA PHE A 359 -28.17 -6.59 12.44
C PHE A 359 -28.01 -8.03 11.93
N ASP A 360 -27.64 -8.97 12.80
CA ASP A 360 -27.48 -10.41 12.51
C ASP A 360 -26.53 -10.68 11.33
N ILE A 361 -25.38 -10.00 11.31
CA ILE A 361 -24.32 -10.21 10.32
C ILE A 361 -23.32 -11.21 10.91
N SER A 362 -22.94 -12.22 10.14
CA SER A 362 -21.96 -13.21 10.61
C SER A 362 -20.58 -12.57 10.88
N SER A 363 -19.88 -13.03 11.93
CA SER A 363 -18.53 -12.51 12.28
C SER A 363 -17.53 -12.57 11.14
N ARG A 364 -17.57 -13.64 10.31
CA ARG A 364 -16.70 -13.75 9.12
C ARG A 364 -16.99 -12.69 8.06
N ARG A 365 -18.26 -12.30 7.90
CA ARG A 365 -18.69 -11.25 6.97
C ARG A 365 -18.23 -9.90 7.48
N SER A 366 -18.43 -9.61 8.76
CA SER A 366 -17.94 -8.38 9.38
C SER A 366 -16.40 -8.27 9.24
N ALA A 367 -15.67 -9.34 9.54
CA ALA A 367 -14.21 -9.38 9.42
C ALA A 367 -13.75 -9.16 7.98
N SER A 368 -14.45 -9.78 7.02
CA SER A 368 -14.20 -9.63 5.59
C SER A 368 -14.41 -8.18 5.13
N LEU A 369 -15.52 -7.56 5.52
CA LEU A 369 -15.85 -6.18 5.15
C LEU A 369 -14.88 -5.17 5.74
N LEU A 370 -14.51 -5.32 7.02
CA LEU A 370 -13.48 -4.50 7.66
C LEU A 370 -12.19 -4.52 6.84
N ASP A 371 -11.67 -5.72 6.59
CA ASP A 371 -10.38 -5.90 5.94
C ASP A 371 -10.38 -5.47 4.47
N ILE A 372 -11.44 -5.80 3.72
CA ILE A 372 -11.58 -5.38 2.31
C ILE A 372 -11.60 -3.86 2.22
N PHE A 373 -12.42 -3.17 3.00
CA PHE A 373 -12.60 -1.73 2.83
C PHE A 373 -11.44 -0.91 3.41
N THR A 374 -10.71 -1.42 4.40
CA THR A 374 -9.39 -0.83 4.75
C THR A 374 -8.35 -1.06 3.65
N SER A 375 -8.34 -2.23 3.00
CA SER A 375 -7.41 -2.48 1.89
C SER A 375 -7.74 -1.63 0.64
N VAL A 376 -9.03 -1.42 0.36
CA VAL A 376 -9.51 -0.48 -0.67
C VAL A 376 -9.06 0.94 -0.36
N GLY A 377 -9.33 1.42 0.86
CA GLY A 377 -8.97 2.78 1.30
C GLY A 377 -7.49 3.03 1.09
N GLN A 378 -6.68 2.20 1.71
CA GLN A 378 -5.23 2.30 1.67
C GLN A 378 -4.64 2.18 0.27
N GLY A 379 -5.17 1.27 -0.55
CA GLY A 379 -4.75 1.12 -1.93
C GLY A 379 -5.04 2.35 -2.78
N MET A 380 -6.02 3.18 -2.40
CA MET A 380 -6.50 4.33 -3.18
C MET A 380 -6.08 5.70 -2.63
N ILE A 381 -5.76 5.82 -1.34
CA ILE A 381 -5.40 7.12 -0.77
C ILE A 381 -3.97 7.54 -1.19
N PRO A 382 -3.78 8.76 -1.70
CA PRO A 382 -2.48 9.22 -2.22
C PRO A 382 -1.40 9.37 -1.14
N TYR A 383 -1.81 9.37 0.13
CA TYR A 383 -0.96 9.41 1.32
C TYR A 383 -0.89 8.06 2.05
N GLY A 384 -1.47 7.01 1.45
CA GLY A 384 -1.34 5.64 1.91
C GLY A 384 0.05 5.13 1.61
N ALA A 385 0.57 4.35 2.54
CA ALA A 385 1.97 3.95 2.50
C ALA A 385 2.36 3.12 1.26
N GLN A 386 1.41 2.42 0.63
CA GLN A 386 1.63 1.61 -0.56
C GLN A 386 1.88 2.50 -1.78
N LEU A 387 1.04 3.52 -1.99
CA LEU A 387 1.24 4.48 -3.06
C LEU A 387 2.47 5.35 -2.81
N LEU A 388 2.71 5.72 -1.57
CA LEU A 388 3.90 6.44 -1.15
C LEU A 388 5.18 5.63 -1.45
N SER A 389 5.21 4.34 -1.10
CA SER A 389 6.32 3.42 -1.41
C SER A 389 6.55 3.26 -2.92
N ALA A 390 5.47 3.13 -3.69
CA ALA A 390 5.54 3.00 -5.13
C ALA A 390 6.07 4.29 -5.79
N ALA A 391 5.60 5.45 -5.32
CA ALA A 391 6.06 6.77 -5.74
C ALA A 391 7.55 6.97 -5.47
N SER A 392 8.03 6.65 -4.26
CA SER A 392 9.43 6.88 -3.87
C SER A 392 10.42 6.06 -4.70
N LEU A 393 10.07 4.81 -5.02
CA LEU A 393 10.93 3.92 -5.80
C LEU A 393 11.00 4.26 -7.29
N THR A 394 10.12 5.15 -7.76
CA THR A 394 9.97 5.43 -9.21
C THR A 394 10.05 6.91 -9.56
N GLY A 395 10.02 7.81 -8.57
CA GLY A 395 9.93 9.25 -8.78
C GLY A 395 8.56 9.73 -9.27
N LEU A 396 7.55 8.84 -9.36
CA LEU A 396 6.18 9.22 -9.72
C LEU A 396 5.47 9.92 -8.56
N THR A 397 4.51 10.80 -8.86
CA THR A 397 3.52 11.18 -7.83
C THR A 397 2.50 10.05 -7.60
N PRO A 398 1.96 9.90 -6.39
CA PRO A 398 0.85 8.98 -6.12
C PRO A 398 -0.32 9.14 -7.11
N PHE A 399 -0.63 10.38 -7.49
CA PHE A 399 -1.71 10.70 -8.42
C PHE A 399 -1.45 10.24 -9.86
N ALA A 400 -0.19 10.12 -10.28
CA ALA A 400 0.13 9.53 -11.57
C ALA A 400 -0.20 8.03 -11.59
N ILE A 401 -0.09 7.35 -10.45
CA ILE A 401 -0.33 5.91 -10.30
C ILE A 401 -1.84 5.62 -10.14
N MET A 402 -2.56 6.49 -9.42
CA MET A 402 -3.97 6.31 -9.04
C MET A 402 -4.93 5.88 -10.17
N PRO A 403 -4.85 6.44 -11.40
CA PRO A 403 -5.72 6.03 -12.52
C PRO A 403 -5.60 4.55 -12.90
N TYR A 404 -4.51 3.89 -12.54
CA TYR A 404 -4.21 2.50 -12.88
C TYR A 404 -4.43 1.53 -11.72
N LEU A 405 -5.02 1.98 -10.61
CA LEU A 405 -5.38 1.16 -9.45
C LEU A 405 -6.66 0.38 -9.68
N PHE A 406 -6.72 -0.38 -10.77
CA PHE A 406 -7.92 -1.11 -11.16
C PHE A 406 -8.36 -2.11 -10.09
N TYR A 407 -7.41 -2.83 -9.45
CA TYR A 407 -7.77 -3.84 -8.46
C TYR A 407 -8.43 -3.27 -7.20
N PRO A 408 -7.87 -2.27 -6.47
CA PRO A 408 -8.56 -1.67 -5.34
C PRO A 408 -9.96 -1.14 -5.68
N ILE A 409 -10.12 -0.49 -6.84
CA ILE A 409 -11.41 0.03 -7.30
C ILE A 409 -12.39 -1.13 -7.56
N LEU A 410 -11.97 -2.15 -8.31
CA LEU A 410 -12.79 -3.31 -8.63
C LEU A 410 -13.10 -4.17 -7.41
N MET A 411 -12.21 -4.21 -6.43
CA MET A 411 -12.43 -4.86 -5.14
C MET A 411 -13.55 -4.17 -4.37
N ALA A 412 -13.56 -2.83 -4.33
CA ALA A 412 -14.64 -2.05 -3.75
C ALA A 412 -15.97 -2.32 -4.46
N VAL A 413 -15.97 -2.28 -5.80
CA VAL A 413 -17.17 -2.57 -6.61
C VAL A 413 -17.67 -3.98 -6.34
N SER A 414 -16.78 -4.98 -6.36
CA SER A 414 -17.14 -6.38 -6.13
C SER A 414 -17.73 -6.59 -4.73
N ALA A 415 -17.14 -5.98 -3.71
CA ALA A 415 -17.66 -6.03 -2.34
C ALA A 415 -19.04 -5.36 -2.21
N VAL A 416 -19.26 -4.20 -2.83
CA VAL A 416 -20.56 -3.53 -2.83
C VAL A 416 -21.61 -4.37 -3.56
N LEU A 417 -21.30 -4.88 -4.76
CA LEU A 417 -22.20 -5.77 -5.51
C LEU A 417 -22.55 -7.00 -4.68
N PHE A 418 -21.56 -7.55 -3.99
CA PHE A 418 -21.75 -8.70 -3.14
C PHE A 418 -22.74 -8.41 -2.00
N ILE A 419 -22.61 -7.27 -1.30
CA ILE A 419 -23.55 -6.82 -0.26
C ILE A 419 -24.98 -6.66 -0.82
N LEU A 420 -25.09 -6.13 -2.05
CA LEU A 420 -26.38 -5.85 -2.67
C LEU A 420 -27.09 -7.13 -3.16
N PHE A 421 -26.36 -8.07 -3.74
CA PHE A 421 -26.93 -9.20 -4.49
C PHE A 421 -26.92 -10.53 -3.73
N ARG A 422 -26.01 -10.76 -2.77
CA ARG A 422 -26.01 -12.02 -2.03
C ARG A 422 -27.10 -11.98 -0.96
N LYS A 423 -27.98 -12.99 -0.97
CA LYS A 423 -28.92 -13.20 0.14
C LYS A 423 -28.10 -13.50 1.40
N ALA A 424 -28.44 -12.82 2.48
CA ALA A 424 -27.96 -13.19 3.80
C ALA A 424 -28.38 -14.64 4.06
N ASN A 425 -27.39 -15.46 4.41
CA ASN A 425 -27.60 -16.83 4.88
C ASN A 425 -27.46 -16.85 6.38
#